data_AF-A0A6P1Q7M5-F1
#
_entry.id   AF-A0A6P1Q7M5-F1
#
_cell.length_a   1.000
_cell.length_b   1.000
_cell.length_c   1.000
_cell.angle_alpha   90.00
_cell.angle_beta   90.00
_cell.angle_gamma   90.00
#
_symmetry.space_group_name_H-M   'P 1'
#
loop_
_entity.id
_entity.type
_entity.pdbx_description
1 polymer ?
#
loop_
_entity_poly.entity_id
_entity_poly.type
_entity_poly.pdbx_seq_one_letter_code
_entity_poly.pdbx_strand_id
1 'polypeptide(L)'
;MIQRSQGRQVVSHIRKDLKIEFPGVKFSVKKQSIDSISINWTNGPTEKEVRRIIVKYSSDFVEIKYIFTDRHYSDVMKRKAVEMIIRKFGRYLDGEEITLERFNKGELYHVGQVYFRHGQGVQGEIKATLENMKE
;
A
#
# COMPACT_ATOMS: atom_id res chain seq x y z
N MET A 1 -21.05 9.99 32.19
CA MET A 1 -19.88 10.62 31.52
C MET A 1 -19.45 9.72 30.37
N ILE A 2 -19.65 10.14 29.11
CA ILE A 2 -19.16 9.37 27.95
C ILE A 2 -17.69 9.70 27.74
N GLN A 3 -16.85 8.68 27.79
CA GLN A 3 -15.39 8.74 27.84
C GLN A 3 -14.81 9.20 26.49
N ARG A 4 -14.79 10.52 26.25
CA ARG A 4 -14.18 11.17 25.07
C ARG A 4 -12.65 10.99 24.96
N SER A 5 -12.01 10.26 25.88
CA SER A 5 -10.55 10.19 26.02
C SER A 5 -9.85 9.04 25.29
N GLN A 6 -10.56 7.99 24.86
CA GLN A 6 -9.93 6.76 24.36
C GLN A 6 -9.51 6.87 22.88
N GLY A 7 -10.34 7.41 21.98
CA GLY A 7 -9.99 7.57 20.57
C GLY A 7 -8.73 8.40 20.26
N ARG A 8 -8.39 9.40 21.09
CA ARG A 8 -7.10 10.14 20.96
C ARG A 8 -5.91 9.29 21.41
N GLN A 9 -6.09 8.42 22.40
CA GLN A 9 -5.05 7.51 22.88
C GLN A 9 -4.74 6.42 21.84
N VAL A 10 -5.75 5.91 21.14
CA VAL A 10 -5.57 4.88 20.10
C VAL A 10 -4.62 5.35 18.99
N VAL A 11 -4.81 6.55 18.45
CA VAL A 11 -3.90 7.11 17.43
C VAL A 11 -2.46 7.22 17.95
N SER A 12 -2.28 7.60 19.22
CA SER A 12 -0.95 7.68 19.84
C SER A 12 -0.31 6.30 19.99
N HIS A 13 -1.06 5.31 20.44
CA HIS A 13 -0.59 3.93 20.60
C HIS A 13 -0.23 3.30 19.24
N ILE A 14 -1.08 3.45 18.23
CA ILE A 14 -0.77 2.98 16.86
C ILE A 14 0.55 3.57 16.37
N ARG A 15 0.76 4.90 16.52
CA ARG A 15 2.02 5.53 16.11
C ARG A 15 3.24 4.99 16.87
N LYS A 16 3.10 4.71 18.17
CA LYS A 16 4.19 4.14 18.98
C LYS A 16 4.54 2.74 18.49
N ASP A 17 3.55 1.88 18.34
CA ASP A 17 3.75 0.49 17.92
C ASP A 17 4.34 0.41 16.51
N LEU A 18 3.81 1.18 15.56
CA LEU A 18 4.37 1.22 14.19
C LEU A 18 5.80 1.75 14.16
N LYS A 19 6.16 2.69 15.03
CA LYS A 19 7.52 3.23 15.13
C LYS A 19 8.50 2.23 15.75
N ILE A 20 8.04 1.41 16.71
CA ILE A 20 8.84 0.35 17.33
C ILE A 20 9.12 -0.75 16.31
N GLU A 21 8.09 -1.20 15.59
CA GLU A 21 8.20 -2.31 14.64
C GLU A 21 8.93 -1.91 13.35
N PHE A 22 8.75 -0.67 12.89
CA PHE A 22 9.33 -0.19 11.63
C PHE A 22 10.12 1.10 11.85
N PRO A 23 11.26 1.02 12.57
CA PRO A 23 12.12 2.18 12.80
C PRO A 23 12.63 2.71 11.45
N GLY A 24 12.45 4.01 11.22
CA GLY A 24 12.86 4.67 9.97
C GLY A 24 11.73 4.94 8.97
N VAL A 25 10.54 4.34 9.15
CA VAL A 25 9.37 4.63 8.32
C VAL A 25 8.50 5.70 8.97
N LYS A 26 8.15 6.73 8.21
CA LYS A 26 7.26 7.81 8.67
C LYS A 26 5.80 7.48 8.37
N PHE A 27 5.06 7.10 9.40
CA PHE A 27 3.61 6.88 9.29
C PHE A 27 2.81 8.15 9.57
N SER A 28 1.84 8.43 8.72
CA SER A 28 0.77 9.40 8.95
C SER A 28 -0.47 8.66 9.43
N VAL A 29 -0.69 8.65 10.75
CA VAL A 29 -1.90 8.08 11.39
C VAL A 29 -2.86 9.24 11.69
N LYS A 30 -4.10 9.21 11.19
CA LYS A 30 -5.10 10.27 11.40
C LYS A 30 -6.48 9.66 11.71
N LYS A 31 -7.22 10.29 12.63
CA LYS A 31 -8.63 9.97 12.84
C LYS A 31 -9.43 10.57 11.66
N GLN A 32 -10.21 9.74 10.97
CA GLN A 32 -10.96 10.12 9.78
C GLN A 32 -12.44 10.37 10.09
N SER A 33 -13.04 9.56 10.96
CA SER A 33 -14.40 9.75 11.49
C SER A 33 -14.43 9.42 12.99
N ILE A 34 -15.61 9.28 13.59
CA ILE A 34 -15.76 8.88 14.99
C ILE A 34 -15.14 7.49 15.28
N ASP A 35 -15.27 6.57 14.34
CA ASP A 35 -14.95 5.14 14.46
C ASP A 35 -13.94 4.66 13.39
N SER A 36 -13.32 5.58 12.65
CA SER A 36 -12.33 5.24 11.62
C SER A 36 -11.00 5.98 11.74
N ILE A 37 -9.93 5.26 11.37
CA ILE A 37 -8.55 5.76 11.33
C ILE A 37 -7.97 5.49 9.93
N SER A 38 -7.23 6.45 9.39
CA SER A 38 -6.40 6.28 8.20
C SER A 38 -4.92 6.25 8.56
N ILE A 39 -4.18 5.33 7.95
CA ILE A 39 -2.75 5.14 8.13
C ILE A 39 -2.10 5.12 6.76
N ASN A 40 -1.31 6.16 6.48
CA ASN A 40 -0.63 6.31 5.20
C ASN A 40 0.88 6.38 5.42
N TRP A 41 1.65 5.77 4.53
CA TRP A 41 3.11 5.84 4.55
C TRP A 41 3.67 5.68 3.13
N THR A 42 4.97 5.93 2.97
CA THR A 42 5.68 5.79 1.70
C THR A 42 6.77 4.73 1.83
N ASN A 43 6.87 3.82 0.84
CA ASN A 43 7.81 2.68 0.81
C ASN A 43 7.70 1.79 2.07
N GLY A 44 8.76 1.09 2.49
CA GLY A 44 8.83 0.40 3.79
C GLY A 44 8.02 -0.89 3.87
N PRO A 45 7.34 -1.20 5.00
CA PRO A 45 6.60 -2.45 5.16
C PRO A 45 5.40 -2.54 4.22
N THR A 46 5.01 -3.77 3.88
CA THR A 46 3.80 -4.08 3.13
C THR A 46 2.55 -3.76 3.94
N GLU A 47 1.42 -3.54 3.27
CA GLU A 47 0.14 -3.32 3.99
C GLU A 47 -0.24 -4.52 4.86
N LYS A 48 0.09 -5.75 4.41
CA LYS A 48 -0.13 -6.97 5.19
C LYS A 48 0.67 -6.96 6.49
N GLU A 49 1.90 -6.45 6.48
CA GLU A 49 2.73 -6.30 7.68
C GLU A 49 2.14 -5.27 8.64
N VAL A 50 1.79 -4.09 8.13
CA VAL A 50 1.17 -3.03 8.94
C VAL A 50 -0.17 -3.51 9.52
N ARG A 51 -0.98 -4.23 8.73
CA ARG A 51 -2.27 -4.80 9.16
C ARG A 51 -2.12 -5.75 10.34
N ARG A 52 -1.05 -6.57 10.40
CA ARG A 52 -0.81 -7.47 11.54
C ARG A 52 -0.58 -6.74 12.86
N ILE A 53 -0.01 -5.54 12.82
CA ILE A 53 0.20 -4.72 14.02
C ILE A 53 -1.08 -4.02 14.46
N ILE A 54 -1.83 -3.47 13.50
CA ILE A 54 -2.96 -2.59 13.80
C ILE A 54 -4.29 -3.33 14.02
N VAL A 55 -4.40 -4.60 13.63
CA VAL A 55 -5.65 -5.37 13.73
C VAL A 55 -6.18 -5.42 15.16
N LYS A 56 -5.30 -5.41 16.18
CA LYS A 56 -5.70 -5.37 17.60
C LYS A 56 -6.45 -4.10 18.01
N TYR A 57 -6.42 -3.05 17.19
CA TYR A 57 -7.16 -1.81 17.42
C TYR A 57 -8.50 -1.77 16.67
N SER A 58 -8.86 -2.80 15.91
CA SER A 58 -10.10 -2.87 15.12
C SER A 58 -10.85 -4.16 15.44
N SER A 59 -12.00 -4.05 16.10
CA SER A 59 -12.94 -5.15 16.36
C SER A 59 -14.33 -4.59 16.65
N ASP A 60 -15.35 -5.45 16.59
CA ASP A 60 -16.75 -5.03 16.85
C ASP A 60 -16.97 -4.50 18.27
N PHE A 61 -16.05 -4.80 19.19
CA PHE A 61 -16.13 -4.45 20.62
C PHE A 61 -15.28 -3.22 21.00
N VAL A 62 -14.57 -2.59 20.07
CA VAL A 62 -13.75 -1.39 20.32
C VAL A 62 -14.32 -0.15 19.65
N GLU A 63 -13.88 1.03 20.09
CA GLU A 63 -14.33 2.34 19.57
C GLU A 63 -14.01 2.53 18.06
N ILE A 64 -12.99 1.84 17.56
CA ILE A 64 -12.55 1.93 16.16
C ILE A 64 -13.00 0.70 15.39
N LYS A 65 -13.94 0.90 14.47
CA LYS A 65 -14.48 -0.17 13.62
C LYS A 65 -13.69 -0.37 12.35
N TYR A 66 -13.13 0.72 11.81
CA TYR A 66 -12.47 0.71 10.51
C TYR A 66 -11.06 1.30 10.59
N ILE A 67 -10.09 0.57 10.05
CA ILE A 67 -8.74 1.10 9.83
C ILE A 67 -8.39 0.94 8.35
N PHE A 68 -8.22 2.08 7.69
CA PHE A 68 -7.79 2.17 6.30
C PHE A 68 -6.28 2.34 6.24
N THR A 69 -5.64 1.57 5.37
CA THR A 69 -4.21 1.65 5.11
C THR A 69 -3.98 2.02 3.66
N ASP A 70 -3.03 2.91 3.41
CA ASP A 70 -2.62 3.26 2.06
C ASP A 70 -1.10 3.41 1.98
N ARG A 71 -0.46 2.48 1.27
CA ARG A 71 0.97 2.51 1.00
C ARG A 71 1.25 3.20 -0.34
N HIS A 72 1.89 4.36 -0.25
CA HIS A 72 2.39 5.08 -1.41
C HIS A 72 3.77 4.58 -1.82
N TYR A 73 4.06 4.60 -3.11
CA TYR A 73 5.33 4.15 -3.68
C TYR A 73 6.11 5.33 -4.25
N SER A 74 7.38 5.45 -3.87
CA SER A 74 8.30 6.38 -4.50
C SER A 74 8.55 6.02 -5.97
N ASP A 75 8.94 7.00 -6.78
CA ASP A 75 9.26 6.76 -8.20
C ASP A 75 10.45 5.81 -8.38
N VAL A 76 11.40 5.79 -7.44
CA VAL A 76 12.49 4.81 -7.43
C VAL A 76 11.95 3.40 -7.32
N MET A 77 11.03 3.15 -6.39
CA MET A 77 10.41 1.84 -6.19
C MET A 77 9.55 1.42 -7.38
N LYS A 78 8.78 2.37 -7.95
CA LYS A 78 8.00 2.14 -9.18
C LYS A 78 8.89 1.80 -10.37
N ARG A 79 10.03 2.49 -10.56
CA ARG A 79 11.00 2.15 -11.61
C ARG A 79 11.53 0.73 -11.46
N LYS A 80 11.93 0.34 -10.25
CA LYS A 80 12.38 -1.03 -9.97
C LYS A 80 11.30 -2.06 -10.33
N ALA A 81 10.03 -1.80 -9.97
CA ALA A 81 8.93 -2.68 -10.33
C ALA A 81 8.74 -2.79 -11.85
N VAL A 82 8.81 -1.67 -12.58
CA VAL A 82 8.76 -1.63 -14.05
C VAL A 82 9.91 -2.46 -14.65
N GLU A 83 11.15 -2.25 -14.19
CA GLU A 83 12.33 -3.01 -14.65
C GLU A 83 12.18 -4.51 -14.41
N MET A 84 11.62 -4.91 -13.26
CA MET A 84 11.35 -6.32 -12.95
C MET A 84 10.33 -6.92 -13.93
N ILE A 85 9.30 -6.17 -14.29
CA ILE A 85 8.28 -6.60 -15.26
C ILE A 85 8.86 -6.70 -16.67
N ILE A 86 9.65 -5.73 -17.11
CA ILE A 86 10.37 -5.79 -18.38
C ILE A 86 11.28 -7.03 -18.42
N ARG A 87 12.03 -7.30 -17.35
CA ARG A 87 12.91 -8.47 -17.29
C ARG A 87 12.15 -9.79 -17.35
N LYS A 88 10.98 -9.87 -16.71
CA LYS A 88 10.18 -11.09 -16.61
C LYS A 88 9.35 -11.35 -17.87
N PHE A 89 8.79 -10.29 -18.47
CA PHE A 89 7.77 -10.41 -19.50
C PHE A 89 8.09 -9.69 -20.80
N GLY A 90 9.15 -8.87 -20.86
CA GLY A 90 9.43 -8.01 -22.02
C GLY A 90 9.52 -8.75 -23.36
N ARG A 91 9.99 -10.01 -23.35
CA ARG A 91 10.04 -10.86 -24.56
C ARG A 91 8.67 -11.33 -25.08
N TYR A 92 7.62 -11.23 -24.27
CA TYR A 92 6.25 -11.61 -24.62
C TYR A 92 5.37 -10.41 -24.96
N LEU A 93 5.89 -9.19 -24.76
CA LEU A 93 5.18 -7.93 -24.90
C LEU A 93 5.74 -7.17 -26.12
N ASP A 94 5.98 -7.88 -27.21
CA ASP A 94 6.74 -7.41 -28.39
C ASP A 94 6.38 -5.99 -28.82
N GLY A 95 7.37 -5.10 -28.76
CA GLY A 95 7.26 -3.70 -29.20
C GLY A 95 6.59 -2.74 -28.23
N GLU A 96 6.07 -3.21 -27.09
CA GLU A 96 5.41 -2.35 -26.11
C GLU A 96 6.43 -1.61 -25.23
N GLU A 97 6.31 -0.29 -25.21
CA GLU A 97 7.16 0.55 -24.38
C GLU A 97 6.64 0.56 -22.93
N ILE A 98 7.28 -0.18 -22.03
CA ILE A 98 6.84 -0.25 -20.63
C ILE A 98 7.61 0.78 -19.81
N THR A 99 7.06 1.97 -19.61
CA THR A 99 7.73 3.05 -18.87
C THR A 99 7.02 3.43 -17.58
N LEU A 100 7.75 4.06 -16.65
CA LEU A 100 7.17 4.64 -15.44
C LEU A 100 6.10 5.70 -15.76
N GLU A 101 6.29 6.47 -16.82
CA GLU A 101 5.32 7.51 -17.21
C GLU A 101 3.99 6.89 -17.62
N ARG A 102 4.01 5.89 -18.52
CA ARG A 102 2.80 5.16 -18.94
C ARG A 102 2.14 4.46 -17.76
N PHE A 103 2.92 3.90 -16.82
CA PHE A 103 2.39 3.32 -15.58
C PHE A 103 1.65 4.36 -14.73
N ASN A 104 2.25 5.54 -14.51
CA ASN A 104 1.64 6.61 -13.72
C ASN A 104 0.37 7.17 -14.39
N LYS A 105 0.29 7.16 -15.72
CA LYS A 105 -0.91 7.56 -16.48
C LYS A 105 -1.98 6.46 -16.59
N GLY A 106 -1.67 5.22 -16.20
CA GLY A 106 -2.59 4.08 -16.28
C GLY A 106 -2.69 3.43 -17.66
N GLU A 107 -1.86 3.85 -18.62
CA GLU A 107 -1.91 3.42 -20.01
C GLU A 107 -1.50 1.95 -20.22
N LEU A 108 -0.77 1.38 -19.26
CA LEU A 108 -0.33 -0.02 -19.31
C LEU A 108 -1.46 -1.00 -18.95
N TYR A 109 -2.66 -0.53 -18.65
CA TYR A 109 -3.80 -1.39 -18.28
C TYR A 109 -4.22 -2.28 -19.45
N HIS A 110 -4.12 -1.77 -20.67
CA HIS A 110 -4.47 -2.49 -21.90
C HIS A 110 -3.32 -3.31 -22.50
N VAL A 111 -2.11 -3.16 -21.96
CA VAL A 111 -0.92 -3.84 -22.49
C VAL A 111 -0.87 -5.27 -21.97
N GLY A 112 -0.86 -6.24 -22.90
CA GLY A 112 -0.68 -7.65 -22.58
C GLY A 112 -1.81 -8.30 -21.77
N GLN A 113 -3.03 -7.73 -21.76
CA GLN A 113 -4.17 -8.25 -20.97
C GLN A 113 -4.43 -9.74 -21.18
N VAL A 114 -4.27 -10.22 -22.41
CA VAL A 114 -4.47 -11.63 -22.78
C VAL A 114 -3.49 -12.59 -22.12
N TYR A 115 -2.33 -12.09 -21.67
CA TYR A 115 -1.27 -12.89 -21.04
C TYR A 115 -1.40 -12.95 -19.51
N PHE A 116 -2.23 -12.11 -18.90
CA PHE A 116 -2.34 -12.00 -17.44
C PHE A 116 -3.72 -12.41 -16.93
N ARG A 117 -3.73 -13.27 -15.91
CA ARG A 117 -4.94 -13.93 -15.38
C ARG A 117 -6.06 -12.96 -14.98
N HIS A 118 -5.72 -11.76 -14.55
CA HIS A 118 -6.67 -10.79 -14.00
C HIS A 118 -7.12 -9.72 -15.00
N GLY A 119 -6.67 -9.77 -16.26
CA GLY A 119 -7.10 -8.83 -17.31
C GLY A 119 -6.69 -7.36 -17.07
N GLN A 120 -5.86 -7.09 -16.06
CA GLN A 120 -5.38 -5.74 -15.72
C GLN A 120 -4.12 -5.33 -16.50
N GLY A 121 -3.69 -6.17 -17.45
CA GLY A 121 -2.50 -5.95 -18.24
C GLY A 121 -1.24 -5.84 -17.38
N VAL A 122 -0.22 -5.22 -17.98
CA VAL A 122 1.04 -4.88 -17.33
C VAL A 122 0.82 -3.96 -16.11
N GLN A 123 -0.21 -3.10 -16.13
CA GLN A 123 -0.55 -2.22 -15.00
C GLN A 123 -0.78 -3.02 -13.70
N GLY A 124 -1.55 -4.12 -13.79
CA GLY A 124 -1.83 -4.97 -12.64
C GLY A 124 -0.59 -5.70 -12.13
N GLU A 125 0.25 -6.20 -13.03
CA GLU A 125 1.47 -6.91 -12.66
C GLU A 125 2.50 -6.00 -11.97
N ILE A 126 2.63 -4.74 -12.41
CA ILE A 126 3.47 -3.75 -11.72
C ILE A 126 2.92 -3.48 -10.32
N LYS A 127 1.60 -3.28 -10.17
CA LYS A 127 0.97 -3.07 -8.85
C LYS A 127 1.18 -4.27 -7.91
N ALA A 128 0.93 -5.47 -8.41
CA ALA A 128 1.15 -6.71 -7.65
C ALA A 128 2.63 -6.86 -7.24
N THR A 129 3.56 -6.46 -8.11
CA THR A 129 4.99 -6.45 -7.77
C THR A 129 5.27 -5.46 -6.64
N LEU A 130 4.76 -4.22 -6.73
CA LEU A 130 4.92 -3.19 -5.69
C LEU A 130 4.37 -3.61 -4.33
N GLU A 131 3.20 -4.25 -4.30
CA GLU A 131 2.56 -4.74 -3.07
C GLU A 131 3.43 -5.74 -2.29
N ASN A 132 4.24 -6.52 -3.01
CA ASN A 132 5.10 -7.55 -2.43
C ASN A 132 6.55 -7.10 -2.26
N MET A 133 6.94 -5.95 -2.83
CA MET A 133 8.28 -5.38 -2.67
C MET A 133 8.45 -4.72 -1.30
N LYS A 134 9.66 -4.89 -0.74
CA LYS A 134 10.15 -4.23 0.46
C LYS A 134 11.35 -3.36 0.09
N GLU A 135 11.41 -2.18 0.66
CA GLU A 135 12.57 -1.28 0.58
C GLU A 135 12.95 -0.84 1.99
#